data_AF-A0A6I9YUJ5-F1
#
_entry.id   AF-A0A6I9YUJ5-F1
#
_cell.length_a   1.000
_cell.length_b   1.000
_cell.length_c   1.000
_cell.angle_alpha   90.00
_cell.angle_beta   90.00
_cell.angle_gamma   90.00
#
_symmetry.space_group_name_H-M   'P 1'
#
loop_
_entity.id
_entity.type
_entity.pdbx_description
1 polymer ?
#
loop_
_entity_poly.entity_id
_entity_poly.type
_entity_poly.pdbx_seq_one_letter_code
_entity_poly.pdbx_strand_id
1 'polypeptide(L)'
;MAFVTKTIKLVRYCQDEIYFGQLRFCITGTMVVLYGLLMAVEINVIRVRAMIYNKILRLSTSNLSMGEMTLGQINNLVAIETNQLMWFLFLCPNLWAMPVQIIMGVILLYYLLGKSAVVGAAVILLLAPIQYFIATKLAEAQKSTLEYSTERLKKTNEILKGIKLLKLYAWEQVFCQNVEETRMKELTSLKTFALYTSLSIFMNAAIPIAAVLATFVTYTYAEDAQLTTAQAFASLSLFHILVTPLFLLSTVVRFAVKAIVSVQKLNEFLLSDEIGDDSWRNGESL
;
A
#
# COMPACT_ATOMS: atom_id res chain seq x y z
N MET A 1 2.31 -3.80 23.01
CA MET A 1 1.41 -3.68 24.17
C MET A 1 0.01 -4.24 23.93
N ALA A 2 -0.71 -3.82 22.88
CA ALA A 2 -2.10 -4.26 22.62
C ALA A 2 -2.26 -5.79 22.49
N PHE A 3 -1.34 -6.48 21.80
CA PHE A 3 -1.29 -7.94 21.75
C PHE A 3 -1.23 -8.54 23.16
N VAL A 4 -0.22 -8.18 23.95
CA VAL A 4 0.00 -8.68 25.31
C VAL A 4 -1.23 -8.49 26.20
N THR A 5 -1.86 -7.32 26.19
CA THR A 5 -3.07 -7.05 26.99
C THR A 5 -4.27 -7.91 26.57
N LYS A 6 -4.42 -8.20 25.27
CA LYS A 6 -5.51 -9.05 24.75
C LYS A 6 -5.23 -10.54 24.98
N THR A 7 -3.98 -10.97 24.87
CA THR A 7 -3.55 -12.33 25.18
C THR A 7 -3.72 -12.62 26.68
N ILE A 8 -3.39 -11.67 27.57
CA ILE A 8 -3.66 -11.81 29.01
C ILE A 8 -5.17 -11.92 29.29
N LYS A 9 -6.01 -11.12 28.62
CA LYS A 9 -7.47 -11.26 28.74
C LYS A 9 -7.97 -12.61 28.22
N LEU A 10 -7.42 -13.12 27.11
CA LEU A 10 -7.78 -14.43 26.57
C LEU A 10 -7.38 -15.57 27.52
N VAL A 11 -6.18 -15.49 28.12
CA VAL A 11 -5.69 -16.45 29.13
C VAL A 11 -6.59 -16.44 30.38
N ARG A 12 -7.03 -15.26 30.84
CA ARG A 12 -8.00 -15.17 31.95
C ARG A 12 -9.36 -15.77 31.58
N TYR A 13 -9.86 -15.52 30.37
CA TYR A 13 -11.09 -16.14 29.90
C TYR A 13 -11.00 -17.69 29.83
N CYS A 14 -9.83 -18.24 29.50
CA CYS A 14 -9.60 -19.69 29.55
C CYS A 14 -9.50 -20.24 30.99
N GLN A 15 -9.03 -19.44 31.96
CA GLN A 15 -8.99 -19.84 33.37
C GLN A 15 -10.38 -19.81 34.04
N ASP A 16 -11.28 -18.96 33.57
CA ASP A 16 -12.63 -18.79 34.13
C ASP A 16 -13.69 -19.78 33.56
N GLU A 17 -13.27 -20.85 32.86
CA GLU A 17 -14.14 -21.85 32.20
C GLU A 17 -15.26 -21.26 31.30
N ILE A 18 -15.00 -20.13 30.64
CA ILE A 18 -15.97 -19.51 29.73
C ILE A 18 -15.97 -20.27 28.39
N TYR A 19 -17.04 -21.03 28.13
CA TYR A 19 -17.22 -21.85 26.94
C TYR A 19 -17.18 -21.03 25.62
N PHE A 20 -16.77 -21.70 24.54
CA PHE A 20 -16.71 -21.21 23.14
C PHE A 20 -18.00 -20.54 22.62
N GLY A 21 -19.13 -20.74 23.29
CA GLY A 21 -20.43 -20.15 22.93
C GLY A 21 -20.57 -18.65 23.25
N GLN A 22 -19.71 -18.05 24.08
CA GLN A 22 -19.77 -16.61 24.33
C GLN A 22 -19.10 -15.81 23.22
N LEU A 23 -19.87 -14.93 22.58
CA LEU A 23 -19.43 -13.99 21.54
C LEU A 23 -18.16 -13.21 21.95
N ARG A 24 -18.00 -12.89 23.23
CA ARG A 24 -16.82 -12.19 23.77
C ARG A 24 -15.53 -13.02 23.70
N PHE A 25 -15.60 -14.33 23.89
CA PHE A 25 -14.44 -15.22 23.76
C PHE A 25 -13.99 -15.30 22.30
N CYS A 26 -14.94 -15.48 21.37
CA CYS A 26 -14.65 -15.52 19.93
C CYS A 26 -14.07 -14.19 19.41
N ILE A 27 -14.62 -13.05 19.84
CA ILE A 27 -14.07 -11.71 19.50
C ILE A 27 -12.67 -11.52 20.09
N THR A 28 -12.43 -11.97 21.32
CA THR A 28 -11.11 -11.83 21.96
C THR A 28 -10.08 -12.75 21.30
N GLY A 29 -10.45 -13.98 20.97
CA GLY A 29 -9.60 -14.94 20.25
C GLY A 29 -9.23 -14.44 18.85
N THR A 30 -10.22 -13.98 18.07
CA THR A 30 -9.98 -13.39 16.75
C THR A 30 -9.08 -12.15 16.83
N MET A 31 -9.28 -11.28 17.82
CA MET A 31 -8.39 -10.14 18.07
C MET A 31 -6.96 -10.57 18.40
N VAL A 32 -6.77 -11.60 19.23
CA VAL A 32 -5.42 -12.11 19.57
C VAL A 32 -4.72 -12.69 18.34
N VAL A 33 -5.44 -13.47 17.51
CA VAL A 33 -4.89 -13.99 16.25
C VAL A 33 -4.50 -12.85 15.31
N LEU A 34 -5.34 -11.82 15.18
CA LEU A 34 -5.10 -10.68 14.30
C LEU A 34 -3.92 -9.83 14.77
N TYR A 35 -3.81 -9.56 16.07
CA TYR A 35 -2.64 -8.89 16.65
C TYR A 35 -1.37 -9.75 16.61
N GLY A 36 -1.48 -11.08 16.71
CA GLY A 36 -0.37 -12.00 16.59
C GLY A 36 0.22 -12.02 15.17
N LEU A 37 -0.65 -12.06 14.15
CA LEU A 37 -0.28 -11.88 12.75
C LEU A 37 0.42 -10.55 12.50
N LEU A 38 -0.11 -9.46 13.08
CA LEU A 38 0.48 -8.12 12.95
C LEU A 38 1.86 -8.05 13.61
N MET A 39 2.05 -8.62 14.81
CA MET A 39 3.39 -8.69 15.42
C MET A 39 4.36 -9.56 14.62
N ALA A 40 3.91 -10.68 14.05
CA ALA A 40 4.76 -11.52 13.22
C ALA A 40 5.29 -10.75 11.99
N VAL A 41 4.43 -9.93 11.37
CA VAL A 41 4.83 -9.01 10.30
C VAL A 41 5.89 -8.01 10.78
N GLU A 42 5.67 -7.35 11.92
CA GLU A 42 6.63 -6.39 12.47
C GLU A 42 7.98 -7.03 12.78
N ILE A 43 7.98 -8.24 13.36
CA ILE A 43 9.20 -9.00 13.66
C ILE A 43 9.97 -9.33 12.38
N ASN A 44 9.29 -9.76 11.32
CA ASN A 44 9.92 -10.06 10.03
C ASN A 44 10.58 -8.82 9.43
N VAL A 45 9.96 -7.64 9.57
CA VAL A 45 10.52 -6.37 9.10
C VAL A 45 11.75 -5.96 9.91
N ILE A 46 11.71 -6.12 11.24
CA ILE A 46 12.86 -5.84 12.11
C ILE A 46 14.04 -6.76 11.75
N ARG A 47 13.77 -8.04 11.46
CA ARG A 47 14.80 -8.99 11.01
C ARG A 47 15.47 -8.57 9.71
N VAL A 48 14.68 -8.14 8.72
CA VAL A 48 15.25 -7.65 7.45
C VAL A 48 16.09 -6.40 7.68
N ARG A 49 15.63 -5.44 8.50
CA ARG A 49 16.42 -4.25 8.88
C ARG A 49 17.74 -4.61 9.57
N ALA A 50 17.71 -5.56 10.50
CA ALA A 50 18.90 -6.02 11.20
C ALA A 50 19.90 -6.70 10.25
N MET A 51 19.41 -7.51 9.29
CA MET A 51 20.25 -8.13 8.26
C MET A 51 20.94 -7.09 7.39
N ILE A 52 20.19 -6.07 6.94
CA ILE A 52 20.74 -4.95 6.16
C ILE A 52 21.80 -4.20 6.96
N TYR A 53 21.52 -3.88 8.22
CA TYR A 53 22.46 -3.17 9.07
C TYR A 53 23.75 -3.96 9.31
N ASN A 54 23.63 -5.27 9.56
CA ASN A 54 24.80 -6.14 9.72
C ASN A 54 25.63 -6.25 8.43
N LYS A 55 24.98 -6.32 7.25
CA LYS A 55 25.67 -6.27 5.96
C LYS A 55 26.39 -4.93 5.76
N ILE A 56 25.77 -3.80 6.10
CA ILE A 56 26.41 -2.47 6.03
C ILE A 56 27.68 -2.43 6.88
N LEU A 57 27.66 -3.04 8.07
CA LEU A 57 28.84 -3.09 8.96
C LEU A 57 29.98 -3.98 8.43
N ARG A 58 29.68 -4.95 7.56
CA ARG A 58 30.66 -5.88 6.94
C ARG A 58 31.07 -5.48 5.52
N LEU A 59 30.47 -4.43 4.97
CA LEU A 59 30.71 -4.01 3.60
C LEU A 59 32.13 -3.44 3.47
N SER A 60 32.85 -3.84 2.42
CA SER A 60 34.22 -3.36 2.19
C SER A 60 34.26 -1.91 1.80
N THR A 61 35.18 -1.17 2.44
CA THR A 61 35.50 0.22 2.08
C THR A 61 35.93 0.32 0.60
N SER A 62 36.38 -0.80 0.01
CA SER A 62 36.71 -0.92 -1.42
C SER A 62 35.50 -0.84 -2.36
N ASN A 63 34.34 -1.41 -2.01
CA ASN A 63 33.12 -1.28 -2.80
C ASN A 63 32.51 0.12 -2.70
N LEU A 64 32.69 0.80 -1.56
CA LEU A 64 32.36 2.22 -1.42
C LEU A 64 33.30 3.13 -2.24
N SER A 65 34.57 2.73 -2.43
CA SER A 65 35.57 3.53 -3.14
C SER A 65 35.61 3.29 -4.66
N MET A 66 35.20 2.11 -5.13
CA MET A 66 35.06 1.78 -6.55
C MET A 66 33.78 2.36 -7.21
N GLY A 67 32.86 2.92 -6.42
CA GLY A 67 31.73 3.68 -6.94
C GLY A 67 30.52 2.87 -7.42
N GLU A 68 30.52 1.54 -7.25
CA GLU A 68 29.37 0.69 -7.63
C GLU A 68 28.14 0.92 -6.73
N MET A 69 28.33 1.23 -5.45
CA MET A 69 27.25 1.65 -4.54
C MET A 69 27.62 2.87 -3.70
N THR A 70 26.90 3.97 -3.95
CA THR A 70 27.04 5.22 -3.20
C THR A 70 26.35 5.14 -1.83
N LEU A 71 26.85 5.90 -0.85
CA LEU A 71 26.21 6.07 0.46
C LEU A 71 24.73 6.51 0.33
N GLY A 72 24.41 7.28 -0.71
CA GLY A 72 23.05 7.69 -1.04
C GLY A 72 22.15 6.52 -1.46
N GLN A 73 22.66 5.56 -2.23
CA GLN A 73 21.92 4.34 -2.59
C GLN A 73 21.68 3.45 -1.37
N ILE A 74 22.66 3.30 -0.47
CA ILE A 74 22.49 2.56 0.79
C ILE A 74 21.41 3.20 1.66
N ASN A 75 21.46 4.52 1.85
CA ASN A 75 20.45 5.24 2.63
C ASN A 75 19.05 5.10 2.00
N ASN A 76 18.96 5.13 0.68
CA ASN A 76 17.71 4.90 -0.04
C ASN A 76 17.19 3.46 0.12
N LEU A 77 18.06 2.45 0.09
CA LEU A 77 17.73 1.04 0.30
C LEU A 77 17.15 0.81 1.70
N VAL A 78 17.77 1.40 2.72
CA VAL A 78 17.30 1.32 4.12
C VAL A 78 16.00 2.09 4.32
N ALA A 79 15.89 3.31 3.77
CA ALA A 79 14.74 4.18 4.04
C ALA A 79 13.51 3.83 3.18
N ILE A 80 13.69 3.64 1.88
CA ILE A 80 12.58 3.47 0.93
C ILE A 80 12.27 1.99 0.71
N GLU A 81 13.26 1.18 0.32
CA GLU A 81 13.02 -0.21 -0.10
C GLU A 81 12.58 -1.09 1.08
N THR A 82 13.18 -0.91 2.26
CA THR A 82 12.75 -1.59 3.49
C THR A 82 11.34 -1.18 3.92
N ASN A 83 10.96 0.08 3.70
CA ASN A 83 9.61 0.56 4.01
C ASN A 83 8.58 -0.03 3.03
N GLN A 84 8.92 -0.16 1.75
CA GLN A 84 8.06 -0.84 0.78
C GLN A 84 7.86 -2.33 1.14
N LEU A 85 8.92 -3.01 1.56
CA LEU A 85 8.83 -4.39 2.03
C LEU A 85 7.98 -4.52 3.31
N MET A 86 8.08 -3.57 4.24
CA MET A 86 7.22 -3.50 5.42
C MET A 86 5.74 -3.43 5.05
N TRP A 87 5.38 -2.49 4.16
CA TRP A 87 4.01 -2.36 3.67
C TRP A 87 3.52 -3.62 2.95
N PHE A 88 4.37 -4.26 2.17
CA PHE A 88 4.02 -5.52 1.51
C PHE A 88 3.79 -6.66 2.50
N LEU A 89 4.65 -6.85 3.50
CA LEU A 89 4.45 -7.88 4.53
C LEU A 89 3.17 -7.63 5.34
N PHE A 90 2.82 -6.36 5.58
CA PHE A 90 1.54 -5.97 6.18
C PHE A 90 0.34 -6.31 5.28
N LEU A 91 0.48 -6.15 3.97
CA LEU A 91 -0.58 -6.45 3.00
C LEU A 91 -0.62 -7.92 2.56
N CYS A 92 0.42 -8.70 2.84
CA CYS A 92 0.55 -10.10 2.43
C CYS A 92 -0.64 -10.97 2.87
N PRO A 93 -1.15 -10.87 4.12
CA PRO A 93 -2.36 -11.60 4.50
C PRO A 93 -3.59 -11.25 3.65
N ASN A 94 -3.71 -9.98 3.23
CA ASN A 94 -4.81 -9.54 2.39
C ASN A 94 -4.75 -10.12 0.97
N LEU A 95 -3.56 -10.47 0.47
CA LEU A 95 -3.38 -11.00 -0.89
C LEU A 95 -4.16 -12.32 -1.10
N TRP A 96 -4.22 -13.18 -0.07
CA TRP A 96 -4.98 -14.44 -0.13
C TRP A 96 -6.37 -14.32 0.52
N ALA A 97 -6.52 -13.50 1.57
CA ALA A 97 -7.80 -13.32 2.25
C ALA A 97 -8.84 -12.57 1.38
N MET A 98 -8.43 -11.55 0.61
CA MET A 98 -9.36 -10.76 -0.21
C MET A 98 -10.02 -11.59 -1.34
N PRO A 99 -9.29 -12.41 -2.12
CA PRO A 99 -9.91 -13.31 -3.09
C PRO A 99 -10.93 -14.26 -2.45
N VAL A 100 -10.57 -14.87 -1.31
CA VAL A 100 -11.47 -15.78 -0.58
C VAL A 100 -12.73 -15.04 -0.10
N GLN A 101 -12.56 -13.82 0.43
CA GLN A 101 -13.68 -12.98 0.87
C GLN A 101 -14.60 -12.59 -0.30
N ILE A 102 -14.05 -12.27 -1.47
CA ILE A 102 -14.82 -11.95 -2.67
C ILE A 102 -15.62 -13.17 -3.14
N ILE A 103 -14.98 -14.33 -3.25
CA ILE A 103 -15.63 -15.58 -3.69
C ILE A 103 -16.77 -15.94 -2.72
N MET A 104 -16.50 -15.95 -1.42
CA MET A 104 -17.50 -16.27 -0.40
C MET A 104 -18.66 -15.28 -0.41
N GLY A 105 -18.38 -13.98 -0.53
CA GLY A 105 -19.42 -12.96 -0.57
C GLY A 105 -20.30 -13.04 -1.82
N VAL A 106 -19.73 -13.37 -2.99
CA VAL A 106 -20.50 -13.61 -4.22
C VAL A 106 -21.38 -14.85 -4.09
N ILE A 107 -20.88 -15.94 -3.50
CA ILE A 107 -21.67 -17.15 -3.23
C ILE A 107 -22.85 -16.82 -2.30
N LEU A 108 -22.61 -16.09 -1.20
CA LEU A 108 -23.68 -15.67 -0.29
C LEU A 108 -24.72 -14.77 -0.96
N LEU A 109 -24.28 -13.81 -1.78
CA LEU A 109 -25.17 -12.96 -2.57
C LEU A 109 -26.04 -13.77 -3.52
N TYR A 110 -25.46 -14.78 -4.20
CA TYR A 110 -26.20 -15.68 -5.08
C TYR A 110 -27.24 -16.51 -4.30
N TYR A 111 -26.93 -16.95 -3.09
CA TYR A 111 -27.92 -17.64 -2.24
C TYR A 111 -29.08 -16.73 -1.78
N LEU A 112 -28.82 -15.44 -1.57
CA LEU A 112 -29.82 -14.48 -1.09
C LEU A 112 -30.71 -13.90 -2.19
N LEU A 113 -30.17 -13.66 -3.39
CA LEU A 113 -30.84 -12.96 -4.50
C LEU A 113 -30.92 -13.79 -5.79
N GLY A 114 -30.50 -15.05 -5.76
CA GLY A 114 -30.56 -15.94 -6.90
C GLY A 114 -29.81 -15.40 -8.13
N LYS A 115 -30.47 -15.45 -9.28
CA LYS A 115 -29.89 -15.05 -10.57
C LYS A 115 -29.60 -13.55 -10.64
N SER A 116 -30.33 -12.74 -9.88
CA SER A 116 -30.20 -11.29 -9.84
C SER A 116 -28.82 -10.84 -9.33
N ALA A 117 -28.20 -11.62 -8.44
CA ALA A 117 -26.84 -11.34 -7.93
C ALA A 117 -25.76 -11.31 -9.03
N VAL A 118 -25.94 -12.09 -10.11
CA VAL A 118 -24.99 -12.14 -11.24
C VAL A 118 -24.97 -10.81 -11.98
N VAL A 119 -26.11 -10.10 -12.04
CA VAL A 119 -26.21 -8.79 -12.67
C VAL A 119 -25.41 -7.75 -11.88
N GLY A 120 -25.49 -7.78 -10.54
CA GLY A 120 -24.66 -6.95 -9.67
C GLY A 120 -23.16 -7.19 -9.87
N ALA A 121 -22.75 -8.45 -9.97
CA ALA A 121 -21.37 -8.82 -10.27
C ALA A 121 -20.94 -8.33 -11.66
N ALA A 122 -21.81 -8.42 -12.68
CA ALA A 122 -21.55 -7.93 -14.02
C ALA A 122 -21.38 -6.40 -14.04
N VAL A 123 -22.19 -5.64 -13.30
CA VAL A 123 -22.04 -4.18 -13.17
C VAL A 123 -20.70 -3.82 -12.56
N ILE A 124 -20.27 -4.52 -11.50
CA ILE A 124 -18.95 -4.30 -10.90
C ILE A 124 -17.83 -4.60 -11.90
N LEU A 125 -17.94 -5.71 -12.65
CA LEU A 125 -16.96 -6.07 -13.68
C LEU A 125 -16.90 -5.04 -14.82
N LEU A 126 -18.03 -4.45 -15.23
CA LEU A 126 -18.07 -3.41 -16.26
C LEU A 126 -17.49 -2.07 -15.77
N LEU A 127 -17.68 -1.75 -14.49
CA LEU A 127 -17.15 -0.50 -13.90
C LEU A 127 -15.67 -0.61 -13.49
N ALA A 128 -15.14 -1.82 -13.29
CA ALA A 128 -13.74 -2.04 -12.91
C ALA A 128 -12.72 -1.49 -13.94
N PRO A 129 -12.86 -1.68 -15.27
CA PRO A 129 -12.00 -1.05 -16.27
C PRO A 129 -11.97 0.48 -16.20
N ILE A 130 -13.13 1.09 -15.94
CA ILE A 130 -13.26 2.56 -15.82
C ILE A 130 -12.46 3.03 -14.59
N GLN A 131 -12.64 2.37 -13.45
CA GLN A 131 -11.88 2.65 -12.23
C GLN A 131 -10.37 2.47 -12.45
N TYR A 132 -9.96 1.42 -13.16
CA TYR A 132 -8.56 1.19 -13.51
C TYR A 132 -7.99 2.31 -14.38
N PHE A 133 -8.71 2.73 -15.43
CA PHE A 133 -8.27 3.83 -16.29
C PHE A 133 -8.08 5.14 -15.51
N ILE A 134 -9.03 5.49 -14.64
CA ILE A 134 -8.92 6.66 -13.75
C ILE A 134 -7.70 6.51 -12.83
N ALA A 135 -7.48 5.33 -12.26
CA ALA A 135 -6.36 5.06 -11.36
C ALA A 135 -4.99 5.13 -12.06
N THR A 136 -4.93 4.81 -13.36
CA THR A 136 -3.73 4.96 -14.19
C THR A 136 -3.46 6.43 -14.50
N LYS A 137 -4.49 7.20 -14.90
CA LYS A 137 -4.37 8.64 -15.14
C LYS A 137 -4.02 9.42 -13.87
N LEU A 138 -4.56 9.00 -12.73
CA LEU A 138 -4.17 9.52 -11.42
C LEU A 138 -2.68 9.30 -11.14
N ALA A 139 -2.15 8.11 -11.44
CA ALA A 139 -0.73 7.79 -11.26
C ALA A 139 0.18 8.59 -12.20
N GLU A 140 -0.22 8.76 -13.47
CA GLU A 140 0.48 9.61 -14.43
C GLU A 140 0.52 11.08 -13.96
N ALA A 141 -0.64 11.63 -13.54
CA ALA A 141 -0.71 12.99 -13.02
C ALA A 141 0.13 13.17 -11.74
N GLN A 142 0.14 12.18 -10.85
CA GLN A 142 0.99 12.19 -9.65
C GLN A 142 2.47 12.21 -10.01
N LYS A 143 2.88 11.42 -11.01
CA LYS A 143 4.26 11.38 -11.51
C LYS A 143 4.69 12.74 -12.06
N SER A 144 3.91 13.33 -12.96
CA SER A 144 4.21 14.65 -13.52
C SER A 144 4.29 15.74 -12.45
N THR A 145 3.39 15.71 -11.45
CA THR A 145 3.45 16.64 -10.32
C THR A 145 4.75 16.49 -9.54
N LEU A 146 5.21 15.27 -9.28
CA LEU A 146 6.46 15.02 -8.57
C LEU A 146 7.68 15.52 -9.37
N GLU A 147 7.68 15.36 -10.68
CA GLU A 147 8.74 15.87 -11.58
C GLU A 147 8.83 17.40 -11.49
N TYR A 148 7.72 18.12 -11.66
CA TYR A 148 7.69 19.59 -11.53
C TYR A 148 8.08 20.06 -10.13
N SER A 149 7.64 19.35 -9.08
CA SER A 149 8.03 19.68 -7.70
C SER A 149 9.53 19.52 -7.47
N THR A 150 10.13 18.46 -8.04
CA THR A 150 11.57 18.21 -7.97
C THR A 150 12.37 19.29 -8.70
N GLU A 151 11.93 19.70 -9.89
CA GLU A 151 12.54 20.78 -10.65
C GLU A 151 12.47 22.11 -9.87
N ARG A 152 11.31 22.43 -9.30
CA ARG A 152 11.14 23.63 -8.46
C ARG A 152 12.09 23.62 -7.28
N LEU A 153 12.16 22.50 -6.55
CA LEU A 153 13.07 22.35 -5.40
C LEU A 153 14.53 22.52 -5.80
N LYS A 154 14.93 22.00 -6.97
CA LYS A 154 16.28 22.19 -7.50
C LYS A 154 16.58 23.68 -7.76
N LYS A 155 15.70 24.38 -8.48
CA LYS A 155 15.85 25.83 -8.75
C LYS A 155 15.88 26.66 -7.47
N THR A 156 15.01 26.36 -6.50
CA THR A 156 15.03 27.04 -5.20
C THR A 156 16.35 26.78 -4.45
N ASN A 157 16.88 25.56 -4.50
CA ASN A 157 18.16 25.23 -3.85
C ASN A 157 19.34 25.96 -4.50
N GLU A 158 19.35 26.11 -5.83
CA GLU A 158 20.37 26.91 -6.55
C GLU A 158 20.35 28.38 -6.14
N ILE A 159 19.16 28.98 -5.99
CA ILE A 159 18.99 30.35 -5.48
C ILE A 159 19.53 30.48 -4.06
N LEU A 160 19.21 29.55 -3.17
CA LEU A 160 19.66 29.59 -1.77
C LEU A 160 21.19 29.48 -1.66
N LYS A 161 21.81 28.62 -2.47
CA LYS A 161 23.28 28.48 -2.54
C LYS A 161 23.96 29.75 -3.06
N GLY A 162 23.32 30.48 -3.98
CA GLY A 162 23.87 31.69 -4.63
C GLY A 162 23.39 33.03 -4.06
N ILE A 163 22.70 33.06 -2.91
CA ILE A 163 21.88 34.21 -2.49
C ILE A 163 22.66 35.53 -2.37
N LYS A 164 23.91 35.47 -1.90
CA LYS A 164 24.77 36.67 -1.76
C LYS A 164 25.09 37.30 -3.11
N LEU A 165 25.39 36.47 -4.12
CA LEU A 165 25.68 36.92 -5.47
C LEU A 165 24.43 37.53 -6.12
N LEU A 166 23.30 36.84 -6.03
CA LEU A 166 22.02 37.28 -6.56
C LEU A 166 21.63 38.67 -6.03
N LYS A 167 21.81 38.90 -4.72
CA LYS A 167 21.54 40.19 -4.07
C LYS A 167 22.52 41.28 -4.49
N LEU A 168 23.80 40.96 -4.70
CA LEU A 168 24.81 41.92 -5.15
C LEU A 168 24.50 42.46 -6.55
N TYR A 169 23.98 41.60 -7.44
CA TYR A 169 23.62 41.95 -8.81
C TYR A 169 22.16 42.38 -9.01
N ALA A 170 21.36 42.45 -7.93
CA ALA A 170 19.92 42.72 -7.97
C ALA A 170 19.13 41.77 -8.91
N TRP A 171 19.57 40.51 -9.03
CA TRP A 171 18.97 39.50 -9.92
C TRP A 171 17.86 38.68 -9.26
N GLU A 172 17.46 38.97 -8.02
CA GLU A 172 16.48 38.16 -7.28
C GLU A 172 15.13 38.05 -7.99
N GLN A 173 14.66 39.11 -8.65
CA GLN A 173 13.33 39.14 -9.28
C GLN A 173 13.30 38.21 -10.49
N VAL A 174 14.35 38.22 -11.30
CA VAL A 174 14.48 37.37 -12.50
C VAL A 174 14.48 35.89 -12.09
N PHE A 175 15.25 35.54 -11.06
CA PHE A 175 15.28 34.15 -10.56
C PHE A 175 13.98 33.74 -9.86
N CYS A 176 13.32 34.67 -9.17
CA CYS A 176 12.02 34.41 -8.55
C CYS A 176 10.96 34.11 -9.61
N GLN A 177 10.90 34.88 -10.69
CA GLN A 177 10.00 34.64 -11.83
C GLN A 177 10.23 33.27 -12.47
N ASN A 178 11.49 32.84 -12.64
CA ASN A 178 11.81 31.52 -13.18
C ASN A 178 11.29 30.36 -12.28
N VAL A 179 11.32 30.53 -10.95
CA VAL A 179 10.73 29.57 -10.01
C VAL A 179 9.21 29.60 -10.08
N GLU A 180 8.62 30.79 -10.21
CA GLU A 180 7.17 30.98 -10.31
C GLU A 180 6.57 30.36 -11.58
N GLU A 181 7.25 30.45 -12.72
CA GLU A 181 6.85 29.76 -13.95
C GLU A 181 6.80 28.23 -13.75
N THR A 182 7.80 27.69 -13.05
CA THR A 182 7.84 26.26 -12.68
C THR A 182 6.71 25.91 -11.72
N ARG A 183 6.41 26.79 -10.77
CA ARG A 183 5.30 26.66 -9.83
C ARG A 183 3.95 26.64 -10.54
N MET A 184 3.75 27.43 -11.60
CA MET A 184 2.51 27.38 -12.40
C MET A 184 2.31 26.03 -13.11
N LYS A 185 3.39 25.42 -13.62
CA LYS A 185 3.35 24.07 -14.20
C LYS A 185 2.99 23.02 -13.14
N GLU A 186 3.62 23.09 -11.97
CA GLU A 186 3.31 22.24 -10.81
C GLU A 186 1.84 22.39 -10.37
N LEU A 187 1.34 23.62 -10.28
CA LEU A 187 -0.05 23.92 -9.88
C LEU A 187 -1.07 23.38 -10.89
N THR A 188 -0.79 23.51 -12.19
CA THR A 188 -1.65 22.96 -13.24
C THR A 188 -1.70 21.42 -13.15
N SER A 189 -0.55 20.78 -12.94
CA SER A 189 -0.47 19.33 -12.73
C SER A 189 -1.18 18.90 -11.43
N LEU A 190 -1.03 19.65 -10.35
CA LEU A 190 -1.74 19.43 -9.08
C LEU A 190 -3.25 19.52 -9.23
N LYS A 191 -3.75 20.48 -10.01
CA LYS A 191 -5.19 20.61 -10.30
C LYS A 191 -5.71 19.38 -11.03
N THR A 192 -4.98 18.90 -12.03
CA THR A 192 -5.31 17.66 -12.76
C THR A 192 -5.29 16.45 -11.83
N PHE A 193 -4.27 16.32 -10.98
CA PHE A 193 -4.18 15.27 -9.96
C PHE A 193 -5.36 15.31 -8.97
N ALA A 194 -5.74 16.50 -8.50
CA ALA A 194 -6.89 16.68 -7.62
C ALA A 194 -8.20 16.26 -8.30
N LEU A 195 -8.41 16.64 -9.56
CA LEU A 195 -9.59 16.22 -10.34
C LEU A 195 -9.68 14.69 -10.47
N TYR A 196 -8.59 14.02 -10.83
CA TYR A 196 -8.58 12.56 -10.91
C TYR A 196 -8.78 11.89 -9.55
N THR A 197 -8.26 12.49 -8.47
CA THR A 197 -8.48 12.01 -7.10
C THR A 197 -9.96 12.11 -6.72
N SER A 198 -10.60 13.26 -6.97
CA SER A 198 -12.03 13.45 -6.73
C SER A 198 -12.87 12.46 -7.54
N LEU A 199 -12.54 12.26 -8.83
CA LEU A 199 -13.23 11.31 -9.68
C LEU A 199 -13.07 9.87 -9.19
N SER A 200 -11.87 9.48 -8.72
CA SER A 200 -11.62 8.16 -8.14
C SER A 200 -12.40 7.95 -6.83
N ILE A 201 -12.50 8.96 -5.97
CA ILE A 201 -13.28 8.88 -4.73
C ILE A 201 -14.77 8.76 -5.06
N PHE A 202 -15.26 9.55 -6.01
CA PHE A 202 -16.63 9.49 -6.48
C PHE A 202 -16.99 8.10 -7.04
N MET A 203 -16.16 7.54 -7.92
CA MET A 203 -16.38 6.20 -8.47
C MET A 203 -16.37 5.12 -7.38
N ASN A 204 -15.46 5.22 -6.41
CA ASN A 204 -15.41 4.31 -5.27
C ASN A 204 -16.73 4.30 -4.46
N ALA A 205 -17.36 5.47 -4.31
CA ALA A 205 -18.67 5.59 -3.66
C ALA A 205 -19.85 5.18 -4.57
N ALA A 206 -19.77 5.45 -5.88
CA ALA A 206 -20.85 5.24 -6.83
C ALA A 206 -21.00 3.77 -7.29
N ILE A 207 -19.89 3.05 -7.48
CA ILE A 207 -19.88 1.64 -7.92
C ILE A 207 -20.76 0.74 -7.03
N PRO A 208 -20.63 0.76 -5.69
CA PRO A 208 -21.50 0.00 -4.79
C PRO A 208 -22.99 0.32 -4.96
N ILE A 209 -23.31 1.61 -5.04
CA ILE A 209 -24.68 2.10 -5.11
C ILE A 209 -25.32 1.68 -6.43
N ALA A 210 -24.59 1.83 -7.54
CA ALA A 210 -25.04 1.40 -8.85
C ALA A 210 -25.24 -0.12 -8.93
N ALA A 211 -24.33 -0.91 -8.34
CA ALA A 211 -24.44 -2.36 -8.32
C ALA A 211 -25.66 -2.83 -7.50
N VAL A 212 -25.90 -2.25 -6.32
CA VAL A 212 -27.08 -2.54 -5.49
C VAL A 212 -28.36 -2.19 -6.24
N LEU A 213 -28.43 -0.98 -6.81
CA LEU A 213 -29.61 -0.51 -7.52
C LEU A 213 -29.93 -1.38 -8.73
N ALA A 214 -28.91 -1.73 -9.54
CA ALA A 214 -29.09 -2.63 -10.67
C ALA A 214 -29.60 -4.01 -10.22
N THR A 215 -29.03 -4.55 -9.15
CA THR A 215 -29.40 -5.87 -8.60
C THR A 215 -30.84 -5.90 -8.10
N PHE A 216 -31.28 -4.87 -7.35
CA PHE A 216 -32.66 -4.80 -6.85
C PHE A 216 -33.66 -4.57 -7.97
N VAL A 217 -33.35 -3.71 -8.94
CA VAL A 217 -34.21 -3.52 -10.12
C VAL A 217 -34.36 -4.84 -10.87
N THR A 218 -33.26 -5.56 -11.17
CA THR A 218 -33.38 -6.85 -11.86
C THR A 218 -34.11 -7.90 -11.04
N TYR A 219 -33.95 -7.94 -9.72
CA TYR A 219 -34.72 -8.83 -8.84
C TYR A 219 -36.22 -8.60 -8.98
N THR A 220 -36.68 -7.34 -8.95
CA THR A 220 -38.11 -7.02 -9.08
C THR A 220 -38.71 -7.36 -10.44
N TYR A 221 -37.90 -7.41 -11.50
CA TYR A 221 -38.35 -7.76 -12.86
C TYR A 221 -38.20 -9.24 -13.20
N ALA A 222 -37.21 -9.93 -12.60
CA ALA A 222 -36.85 -11.30 -12.96
C ALA A 222 -37.50 -12.36 -12.05
N GLU A 223 -37.83 -12.01 -10.81
CA GLU A 223 -38.43 -12.92 -9.83
C GLU A 223 -39.84 -12.44 -9.47
N ASP A 224 -40.83 -13.34 -9.57
CA ASP A 224 -42.22 -13.10 -9.16
C ASP A 224 -42.37 -12.91 -7.64
N ALA A 225 -41.31 -13.19 -6.87
CA ALA A 225 -41.28 -13.05 -5.42
C ALA A 225 -40.86 -11.65 -4.99
N GLN A 226 -41.60 -11.04 -4.05
CA GLN A 226 -41.23 -9.75 -3.49
C GLN A 226 -39.96 -9.87 -2.62
N LEU A 227 -39.08 -8.86 -2.73
CA LEU A 227 -37.85 -8.75 -1.96
C LEU A 227 -38.21 -8.59 -0.47
N THR A 228 -37.91 -9.58 0.36
CA THR A 228 -38.16 -9.44 1.80
C THR A 228 -37.21 -8.41 2.40
N THR A 229 -37.68 -7.65 3.38
CA THR A 229 -36.87 -6.64 4.07
C THR A 229 -35.57 -7.21 4.63
N ALA A 230 -35.61 -8.45 5.13
CA ALA A 230 -34.43 -9.16 5.63
C ALA A 230 -33.40 -9.44 4.53
N GLN A 231 -33.83 -9.91 3.35
CA GLN A 231 -32.94 -10.15 2.21
C GLN A 231 -32.36 -8.83 1.66
N ALA A 232 -33.16 -7.75 1.62
CA ALA A 232 -32.71 -6.44 1.17
C ALA A 232 -31.58 -5.88 2.05
N PHE A 233 -31.74 -5.91 3.38
CA PHE A 233 -30.69 -5.42 4.29
C PHE A 233 -29.47 -6.35 4.35
N ALA A 234 -29.66 -7.67 4.29
CA ALA A 234 -28.56 -8.64 4.26
C ALA A 234 -27.68 -8.45 3.01
N SER A 235 -28.31 -8.28 1.85
CA SER A 235 -27.61 -8.06 0.58
C SER A 235 -26.92 -6.70 0.51
N LEU A 236 -27.57 -5.63 0.96
CA LEU A 236 -26.95 -4.31 1.05
C LEU A 236 -25.69 -4.34 1.93
N SER A 237 -25.77 -5.04 3.07
CA SER A 237 -24.63 -5.21 3.98
C SER A 237 -23.50 -6.00 3.31
N LEU A 238 -23.82 -7.08 2.58
CA LEU A 238 -22.84 -7.87 1.83
C LEU A 238 -22.17 -7.05 0.72
N PHE A 239 -22.92 -6.23 -0.02
CA PHE A 239 -22.34 -5.33 -1.02
C PHE A 239 -21.33 -4.36 -0.37
N HIS A 240 -21.68 -3.72 0.74
CA HIS A 240 -20.74 -2.85 1.48
C HIS A 240 -19.47 -3.59 1.94
N ILE A 241 -19.61 -4.83 2.41
CA ILE A 241 -18.46 -5.66 2.83
C ILE A 241 -17.56 -6.02 1.65
N LEU A 242 -18.14 -6.30 0.47
CA LEU A 242 -17.41 -6.71 -0.74
C LEU A 242 -16.68 -5.57 -1.46
N VAL A 243 -17.13 -4.33 -1.25
CA VAL A 243 -16.53 -3.15 -1.88
C VAL A 243 -15.11 -2.93 -1.38
N THR A 244 -14.90 -2.93 -0.07
CA THR A 244 -13.60 -2.70 0.56
C THR A 244 -12.46 -3.57 -0.04
N PRO A 245 -12.58 -4.91 -0.11
CA PRO A 245 -11.54 -5.75 -0.68
C PRO A 245 -11.34 -5.52 -2.18
N LEU A 246 -12.40 -5.21 -2.94
CA LEU A 246 -12.30 -4.94 -4.37
C LEU A 246 -11.40 -3.72 -4.68
N PHE A 247 -11.52 -2.66 -3.87
CA PHE A 247 -10.70 -1.46 -4.01
C PHE A 247 -9.30 -1.61 -3.43
N LEU A 248 -9.17 -2.29 -2.28
CA LEU A 248 -7.86 -2.52 -1.67
C LEU A 248 -6.99 -3.48 -2.51
N LEU A 249 -7.58 -4.41 -3.26
CA LEU A 249 -6.84 -5.36 -4.09
C LEU A 249 -5.87 -4.66 -5.06
N SER A 250 -6.31 -3.57 -5.70
CA SER A 250 -5.45 -2.77 -6.59
C SER A 250 -4.23 -2.20 -5.87
N THR A 251 -4.42 -1.72 -4.64
CA THR A 251 -3.34 -1.23 -3.79
C THR A 251 -2.39 -2.35 -3.39
N VAL A 252 -2.92 -3.51 -2.98
CA VAL A 252 -2.13 -4.70 -2.62
C VAL A 252 -1.25 -5.14 -3.78
N VAL A 253 -1.79 -5.23 -5.00
CA VAL A 253 -1.04 -5.60 -6.20
C VAL A 253 0.08 -4.59 -6.49
N ARG A 254 -0.19 -3.28 -6.37
CA ARG A 254 0.84 -2.24 -6.55
C ARG A 254 1.99 -2.39 -5.55
N PHE A 255 1.68 -2.65 -4.28
CA PHE A 255 2.71 -2.88 -3.27
C PHE A 255 3.45 -4.20 -3.45
N ALA A 256 2.79 -5.24 -3.96
CA ALA A 256 3.42 -6.51 -4.31
C ALA A 256 4.47 -6.34 -5.42
N VAL A 257 4.12 -5.65 -6.51
CA VAL A 257 5.07 -5.35 -7.60
C VAL A 257 6.25 -4.54 -7.08
N LYS A 258 6.00 -3.50 -6.28
CA LYS A 258 7.04 -2.70 -5.65
C LYS A 258 7.97 -3.55 -4.79
N ALA A 259 7.42 -4.41 -3.94
CA ALA A 259 8.21 -5.28 -3.08
C ALA A 259 9.06 -6.28 -3.86
N ILE A 260 8.57 -6.82 -4.98
CA ILE A 260 9.38 -7.70 -5.85
C ILE A 260 10.62 -6.96 -6.35
N VAL A 261 10.47 -5.73 -6.84
CA VAL A 261 11.59 -4.90 -7.29
C VAL A 261 12.51 -4.53 -6.12
N SER A 262 11.96 -4.20 -4.96
CA SER A 262 12.74 -3.93 -3.74
C SER A 262 13.58 -5.13 -3.32
N VAL A 263 13.02 -6.34 -3.35
CA VAL A 263 13.71 -7.59 -3.01
C VAL A 263 14.84 -7.88 -4.00
N GLN A 264 14.64 -7.62 -5.30
CA GLN A 264 15.70 -7.78 -6.30
C GLN A 264 16.90 -6.89 -6.01
N LYS A 265 16.66 -5.58 -5.77
CA LYS A 265 17.73 -4.64 -5.40
C LYS A 265 18.40 -5.01 -4.08
N LEU A 266 17.61 -5.48 -3.11
CA LEU A 266 18.14 -5.92 -1.82
C LEU A 266 19.02 -7.15 -1.98
N ASN A 267 18.63 -8.09 -2.83
CA ASN A 267 19.40 -9.29 -3.13
C ASN A 267 20.72 -8.95 -3.82
N GLU A 268 20.71 -8.04 -4.79
CA GLU A 268 21.93 -7.52 -5.43
C GLU A 268 22.89 -6.88 -4.41
N PHE A 269 22.36 -6.06 -3.49
CA PHE A 269 23.15 -5.49 -2.38
C PHE A 269 23.67 -6.56 -1.40
N LEU A 270 22.85 -7.55 -1.05
CA LEU A 270 23.26 -8.61 -0.12
C LEU A 270 24.29 -9.55 -0.74
N LEU A 271 24.37 -9.65 -2.07
CA LEU A 271 25.35 -10.45 -2.80
C LEU A 271 26.62 -9.68 -3.18
N SER A 272 26.67 -8.36 -2.99
CA SER A 272 27.88 -7.58 -3.26
C SER A 272 29.04 -8.00 -2.34
N ASP A 273 30.27 -7.90 -2.85
CA ASP A 273 31.48 -8.32 -2.15
C ASP A 273 31.60 -7.71 -0.75
N GLU A 274 31.93 -8.57 0.21
CA GLU A 274 32.20 -8.20 1.61
C GLU A 274 33.70 -8.01 1.82
N ILE A 275 34.08 -7.40 2.97
CA ILE A 275 35.47 -7.45 3.42
C ILE A 275 35.81 -8.93 3.61
N GLY A 276 36.76 -9.46 2.84
CA GLY A 276 37.25 -10.81 3.05
C GLY A 276 37.76 -10.96 4.48
N ASP A 277 37.31 -11.99 5.19
CA ASP A 277 37.83 -12.35 6.50
C ASP A 277 39.33 -12.63 6.38
N ASP A 278 40.15 -11.77 6.97
CA ASP A 278 41.57 -11.93 7.32
C ASP A 278 42.41 -12.88 6.43
N SER A 279 42.75 -12.47 5.20
CA SER A 279 43.87 -13.06 4.46
C SER A 279 45.25 -12.65 5.02
N TRP A 280 45.30 -11.70 5.95
CA TRP A 280 46.54 -11.24 6.60
C TRP A 280 47.01 -12.11 7.78
N ARG A 281 46.19 -13.05 8.28
CA ARG A 281 46.56 -13.89 9.44
C ARG A 281 47.17 -15.25 9.10
N ASN A 282 47.19 -15.65 7.83
CA ASN A 282 47.75 -16.95 7.39
C ASN A 282 49.12 -16.83 6.69
N GLY A 283 49.86 -15.75 6.93
CA GLY A 283 51.20 -15.51 6.39
C GLY A 283 52.37 -16.05 7.23
N GLU A 284 52.11 -16.70 8.36
CA GLU A 284 53.16 -17.30 9.21
C GLU A 284 52.99 -18.82 9.32
N SER A 285 53.25 -19.52 8.22
CA SER A 285 53.67 -20.93 8.26
C SER A 285 54.45 -21.27 6.99
N LEU A 286 55.67 -20.73 6.92
CA LEU A 286 56.75 -21.23 6.07
C LEU A 286 57.78 -21.90 6.98
#